data_AF-A0A7W5ZS48-F1
#
_entry.id   AF-A0A7W5ZS48-F1
#
_cell.length_a   1.000
_cell.length_b   1.000
_cell.length_c   1.000
_cell.angle_alpha   90.00
_cell.angle_beta   90.00
_cell.angle_gamma   90.00
#
_symmetry.space_group_name_H-M   'P 1'
#
loop_
_entity.id
_entity.type
_entity.pdbx_description
1 polymer ?
#
loop_
_entity_poly.entity_id
_entity_poly.type
_entity_poly.pdbx_seq_one_letter_code
_entity_poly.pdbx_strand_id
1 'polypeptide(L)' 'MEALAINNTPDKLQITFDKRFFDETFLRETIEFLRTEYLAQRVDFDESVEDLGKEIKHSWWQRNKNQYIQEK' A
#
# COMPACT_ATOMS: atom_id res chain seq x y z
N MET A 1 31.16 -13.36 -6.16
CA MET A 1 30.77 -11.94 -6.29
C MET A 1 29.37 -11.84 -5.72
N GLU A 2 29.17 -10.98 -4.73
CA GLU A 2 27.87 -10.87 -4.03
C GLU A 2 26.87 -10.13 -4.92
N ALA A 3 25.68 -10.72 -5.10
CA ALA A 3 24.63 -10.16 -5.94
C ALA A 3 23.99 -8.90 -5.31
N LEU A 4 24.10 -8.76 -4.00
CA LEU A 4 23.54 -7.68 -3.20
C LEU A 4 24.52 -7.27 -2.10
N ALA A 5 24.78 -5.97 -1.97
CA ALA A 5 25.62 -5.40 -0.91
C ALA A 5 24.92 -4.22 -0.24
N ILE A 6 24.97 -4.18 1.10
CA ILE A 6 24.38 -3.13 1.91
C ILE A 6 25.50 -2.40 2.66
N ASN A 7 25.63 -1.11 2.40
CA ASN A 7 26.54 -0.23 3.10
C ASN A 7 25.73 0.76 3.94
N ASN A 8 25.83 0.64 5.25
CA ASN A 8 25.19 1.55 6.20
C ASN A 8 26.23 2.52 6.74
N THR A 9 26.03 3.80 6.49
CA THR A 9 26.87 4.89 6.99
C THR A 9 25.98 5.85 7.80
N PRO A 10 26.56 6.70 8.69
CA PRO A 10 25.77 7.62 9.51
C PRO A 10 24.78 8.49 8.71
N ASP A 11 25.15 8.87 7.49
CA ASP A 11 24.38 9.81 6.67
C ASP A 11 23.50 9.12 5.60
N LYS A 12 23.76 7.85 5.28
CA LYS A 12 23.05 7.14 4.21
C LYS A 12 23.10 5.63 4.36
N LEU A 13 22.01 5.01 3.91
CA LEU A 13 21.93 3.59 3.62
C LEU A 13 22.04 3.38 2.09
N GLN A 14 23.04 2.62 1.64
CA GLN A 14 23.28 2.34 0.23
C GLN A 14 23.11 0.85 -0.04
N ILE A 15 22.19 0.50 -0.95
CA ILE A 15 21.98 -0.86 -1.43
C ILE A 15 22.50 -0.94 -2.86
N THR A 16 23.39 -1.88 -3.12
CA THR A 16 23.99 -2.11 -4.44
C THR A 16 23.50 -3.44 -4.99
N PHE A 17 23.02 -3.42 -6.24
CA PHE A 17 22.55 -4.60 -6.95
C PHE A 17 23.44 -4.89 -8.15
N ASP A 18 23.80 -6.16 -8.33
CA ASP A 18 24.52 -6.61 -9.52
C ASP A 18 23.56 -6.86 -10.69
N LYS A 19 23.74 -6.10 -11.77
CA LYS A 19 22.90 -6.16 -12.98
C LYS A 19 22.94 -7.53 -13.70
N ARG A 20 23.90 -8.40 -13.37
CA ARG A 20 23.94 -9.78 -13.89
C ARG A 20 22.86 -10.67 -13.29
N PHE A 21 22.31 -10.29 -12.14
CA PHE A 21 21.32 -11.06 -11.39
C PHE A 21 19.97 -10.35 -11.26
N PHE A 22 19.95 -9.01 -11.41
CA PHE A 22 18.75 -8.19 -11.28
C PHE A 22 18.55 -7.32 -12.52
N ASP A 23 17.34 -7.38 -13.09
CA ASP A 23 16.94 -6.48 -14.15
C ASP A 23 16.29 -5.19 -13.61
N GLU A 24 16.19 -4.17 -14.46
CA GLU A 24 15.66 -2.86 -14.09
C GLU A 24 14.18 -2.92 -13.70
N THR A 25 13.40 -3.81 -14.33
CA THR A 25 11.96 -3.94 -14.09
C THR A 25 11.70 -4.44 -12.68
N PHE A 26 12.39 -5.51 -12.27
CA PHE A 26 12.32 -6.07 -10.93
C PHE A 26 12.68 -5.03 -9.85
N LEU A 27 13.75 -4.25 -10.09
CA LEU A 27 14.19 -3.21 -9.15
C LEU A 27 13.17 -2.08 -9.05
N ARG A 28 12.57 -1.67 -10.18
CA ARG A 28 11.53 -0.64 -10.22
C ARG A 28 10.29 -1.07 -9.43
N GLU A 29 9.81 -2.28 -9.67
CA GLU A 29 8.65 -2.83 -8.95
C GLU A 29 8.92 -2.94 -7.45
N THR A 30 10.13 -3.38 -7.07
CA THR A 30 10.54 -3.46 -5.66
C THR A 30 10.56 -2.09 -4.98
N ILE A 31 11.08 -1.06 -5.65
CA ILE A 31 11.11 0.31 -5.10
C ILE A 31 9.69 0.87 -4.93
N GLU A 32 8.81 0.67 -5.90
CA GLU A 32 7.42 1.14 -5.82
C GLU A 32 6.65 0.41 -4.71
N PHE A 33 6.88 -0.89 -4.53
CA PHE A 33 6.34 -1.64 -3.40
C PHE A 33 6.81 -1.08 -2.06
N LEU A 34 8.12 -0.88 -1.88
CA LEU A 34 8.68 -0.32 -0.65
C LEU A 34 8.14 1.08 -0.35
N ARG A 35 7.94 1.91 -1.38
CA ARG A 35 7.35 3.23 -1.26
C ARG A 35 5.89 3.14 -0.80
N THR A 36 5.13 2.21 -1.37
CA THR A 36 3.73 1.97 -1.00
C THR A 36 3.63 1.51 0.45
N GLU A 37 4.45 0.56 0.87
CA GLU A 37 4.49 0.07 2.25
C GLU A 37 4.90 1.18 3.24
N TYR A 38 5.90 1.98 2.90
CA TYR A 38 6.30 3.13 3.72
C TYR A 38 5.16 4.15 3.88
N LEU A 39 4.44 4.42 2.79
CA LEU A 39 3.27 5.31 2.83
C LEU A 39 2.14 4.67 3.63
N ALA A 40 1.85 3.39 3.45
CA ALA A 40 0.82 2.66 4.19
C ALA A 40 1.12 2.63 5.70
N GLN A 41 2.38 2.46 6.10
CA GLN A 41 2.78 2.55 7.51
C GLN A 41 2.67 3.96 8.10
N ARG A 42 2.76 5.00 7.25
CA ARG A 42 2.62 6.40 7.67
C ARG A 42 1.19 6.91 7.61
N VAL A 43 0.36 6.29 6.78
CA VAL A 43 -1.08 6.47 6.83
C VAL A 43 -1.56 5.58 7.96
N ASP A 44 -1.52 6.15 9.16
CA ASP A 44 -2.32 5.68 10.28
C ASP A 44 -3.79 5.80 9.82
N PHE A 45 -4.27 4.78 9.11
CA PHE A 45 -5.68 4.62 8.81
C PHE A 45 -6.35 4.34 10.15
N ASP A 46 -6.58 5.42 10.89
CA ASP A 46 -7.30 5.45 12.15
C ASP A 46 -8.65 4.71 11.95
N GLU A 47 -9.22 4.14 13.02
CA GLU A 47 -10.51 3.43 12.99
C GLU A 47 -11.60 4.25 12.27
N SER A 48 -11.43 5.58 12.23
CA SER A 48 -12.19 6.54 11.42
C SER A 48 -12.40 6.15 9.95
N VAL A 49 -11.47 5.41 9.32
CA VAL A 49 -11.58 4.97 7.92
C VAL A 49 -12.53 3.78 7.80
N GLU A 50 -12.52 2.88 8.79
CA GLU A 50 -13.51 1.81 8.88
C GLU A 50 -14.90 2.38 9.17
N ASP A 51 -14.97 3.38 10.06
CA ASP A 51 -16.21 4.08 10.37
C ASP A 51 -16.77 4.85 9.17
N LEU A 52 -15.90 5.51 8.39
CA LEU A 52 -16.27 6.14 7.13
C LEU A 52 -16.82 5.10 6.13
N GLY A 53 -16.20 3.92 6.06
CA GLY A 53 -16.69 2.81 5.23
C GLY A 53 -18.07 2.30 5.67
N LYS A 54 -18.31 2.21 6.99
CA LYS A 54 -19.62 1.85 7.57
C LYS A 54 -20.67 2.92 7.28
N GLU A 55 -20.31 4.20 7.41
CA GLU A 55 -21.21 5.33 7.16
C GLU A 55 -21.61 5.42 5.69
N ILE A 56 -20.67 5.23 4.77
CA ILE A 56 -20.92 5.18 3.32
C ILE A 56 -21.88 4.04 2.99
N LYS A 57 -21.63 2.82 3.50
CA LYS A 57 -22.51 1.67 3.27
C LYS A 57 -23.91 1.88 3.86
N HIS A 58 -23.99 2.39 5.09
CA HIS A 58 -25.26 2.67 5.75
C HIS A 58 -26.05 3.74 4.97
N SER A 59 -25.41 4.85 4.60
CA SER A 59 -26.02 5.93 3.83
C SER A 59 -26.51 5.47 2.46
N TRP A 60 -25.72 4.64 1.77
CA TRP A 60 -26.13 4.05 0.50
C TRP A 60 -27.32 3.11 0.68
N TRP A 61 -27.30 2.25 1.70
CA TRP A 61 -28.39 1.33 1.98
C TRP A 61 -29.69 2.07 2.30
N GLN A 62 -29.68 3.08 3.16
CA GLN A 62 -30.87 3.90 3.47
C GLN A 62 -31.51 4.53 2.22
N ARG A 63 -30.69 4.98 1.27
CA ARG A 63 -31.17 5.63 0.04
C ARG A 63 -31.73 4.64 -0.98
N ASN A 64 -31.23 3.41 -1.01
CA ASN A 64 -31.51 2.47 -2.11
C ASN A 64 -32.30 1.23 -1.67
N LYS A 65 -32.48 0.98 -0.37
CA LYS A 65 -33.16 -0.20 0.17
C LYS A 65 -34.56 -0.41 -0.43
N ASN A 66 -35.33 0.65 -0.64
CA ASN A 66 -36.69 0.57 -1.21
C ASN A 66 -36.72 0.06 -2.66
N GLN A 67 -35.60 0.12 -3.37
CA GLN A 67 -35.47 -0.43 -4.73
C GLN A 67 -35.14 -1.92 -4.71
N TYR A 68 -34.59 -2.43 -3.60
CA TYR A 68 -34.10 -3.81 -3.48
C TYR A 68 -34.93 -4.67 -2.55
N ILE A 69 -35.72 -4.07 -1.66
CA ILE A 69 -36.67 -4.76 -0.80
C ILE A 69 -38.06 -4.24 -1.19
N GLN A 70 -38.77 -5.05 -2.00
CA GLN A 70 -40.21 -4.88 -2.14
C GLN A 70 -40.86 -5.34 -0.85
N GLU A 71 -41.29 -4.40 -0.02
CA GLU A 71 -42.20 -4.70 1.08
C GLU A 71 -43.48 -5.31 0.49
N LYS A 72 -43.78 -6.54 0.88
CA LYS A 72 -45.00 -7.27 0.47
C LYS A 72 -46.24 -6.67 1.10
#